data_AF-A0A0G4IQX1-F1
#
_entry.id   AF-A0A0G4IQX1-F1
#
_cell.length_a   1.000
_cell.length_b   1.000
_cell.length_c   1.000
_cell.angle_alpha   90.00
_cell.angle_beta   90.00
_cell.angle_gamma   90.00
#
_symmetry.space_group_name_H-M   'P 1'
#
loop_
_entity.id
_entity.type
_entity.pdbx_description
1 polymer ?
#
loop_
_entity_poly.entity_id
_entity_poly.type
_entity_poly.pdbx_seq_one_letter_code
_entity_poly.pdbx_strand_id
1 'polypeptide(L)'
;MLPDTIEVRPFDAYGFACRGLFAKVDMPAGALIWWHDKGTEPVDVYTRTQIEAHPQREKLVMFSYMLGDDQFSSTADPESDPSFFFNHSCSPNTWYDTDERIVAMRDIKAGEQLVYDYSFTETEASLHSGMKCQCGSGQCRGVLTFSEWRSRAFVKRYHGHLTEYIWRKHSENSWYDPRAELRHRPDGALGMFCRTTPGMAFRAGEKILVFSGKVVHRDQLLEPGALSARDWEMSLQVHQDLWQIPAWKESGDKCETTDYVNHSCDPSCGMLDSVTVVAIRDIQEGEEITIDYAMVNDGLITEPSDNFVCSCNSSICRGKITSSDWRIPELQRRYGDYFSPFMRQLIKQQNGKLKHKEVGEPQPPGEPVAKAITVVSS
;
A
#
# COMPACT_ATOMS: atom_id res chain seq x y z
N MET A 1 4.47 0.20 30.35
CA MET A 1 4.18 0.21 31.82
C MET A 1 2.70 0.07 32.21
N LEU A 2 2.41 -0.68 33.29
CA LEU A 2 1.08 -0.79 33.91
C LEU A 2 1.07 -0.15 35.32
N PRO A 3 -0.01 0.55 35.74
CA PRO A 3 -0.16 1.02 37.11
C PRO A 3 -0.36 -0.13 38.11
N ASP A 4 -0.02 0.10 39.39
CA ASP A 4 -0.19 -0.89 40.48
C ASP A 4 -1.65 -1.32 40.72
N THR A 5 -2.61 -0.53 40.21
CA THR A 5 -4.05 -0.82 40.23
C THR A 5 -4.47 -1.91 39.23
N ILE A 6 -3.53 -2.45 38.45
CA ILE A 6 -3.74 -3.51 37.47
C ILE A 6 -2.94 -4.75 37.87
N GLU A 7 -3.47 -5.92 37.54
CA GLU A 7 -2.73 -7.17 37.61
C GLU A 7 -2.98 -8.08 36.41
N VAL A 8 -1.99 -8.92 36.14
CA VAL A 8 -2.13 -10.06 35.26
C VAL A 8 -2.71 -11.23 36.05
N ARG A 9 -3.80 -11.83 35.58
CA ARG A 9 -4.36 -13.05 36.17
C ARG A 9 -4.48 -14.16 35.13
N PRO A 10 -4.23 -15.43 35.49
CA PRO A 10 -4.66 -16.54 34.68
C PRO A 10 -6.19 -16.64 34.68
N PHE A 11 -6.78 -17.04 33.56
CA PHE A 11 -8.20 -17.30 33.43
C PHE A 11 -8.45 -18.35 32.35
N ASP A 12 -9.62 -19.01 32.41
CA ASP A 12 -10.05 -20.01 31.45
C ASP A 12 -11.40 -19.57 30.86
N ALA A 13 -11.33 -18.79 29.78
CA ALA A 13 -12.51 -18.37 29.02
C ALA A 13 -12.52 -18.87 27.58
N TYR A 14 -11.37 -19.37 27.09
CA TYR A 14 -11.18 -19.72 25.67
C TYR A 14 -10.95 -21.22 25.45
N GLY A 15 -11.10 -22.04 26.50
CA GLY A 15 -10.85 -23.49 26.45
C GLY A 15 -9.38 -23.86 26.46
N PHE A 16 -8.51 -22.92 26.85
CA PHE A 16 -7.08 -23.10 27.09
C PHE A 16 -6.62 -22.11 28.16
N ALA A 17 -5.45 -22.35 28.75
CA ALA A 17 -4.89 -21.47 29.77
C ALA A 17 -4.54 -20.10 29.17
N CYS A 18 -5.19 -19.04 29.65
CA CYS A 18 -4.97 -17.68 29.17
C CYS A 18 -4.53 -16.78 30.31
N ARG A 19 -3.93 -15.64 29.97
CA ARG A 19 -3.67 -14.54 30.90
C ARG A 19 -4.29 -13.26 30.37
N GLY A 20 -4.73 -12.41 31.29
CA GLY A 20 -5.29 -11.13 30.94
C GLY A 20 -5.04 -10.10 32.03
N LEU A 21 -5.24 -8.84 31.66
CA LEU A 21 -5.17 -7.71 32.58
C LEU A 21 -6.51 -7.52 33.28
N PHE A 22 -6.50 -7.29 34.59
CA PHE A 22 -7.69 -7.09 35.40
C PHE A 22 -7.52 -5.89 36.33
N ALA A 23 -8.61 -5.17 36.57
CA ALA A 23 -8.65 -4.09 37.54
C ALA A 23 -8.59 -4.66 38.98
N LYS A 24 -7.69 -4.15 39.83
CA LYS A 24 -7.66 -4.50 41.27
C LYS A 24 -8.68 -3.72 42.08
N VAL A 25 -9.10 -2.56 41.58
CA VAL A 25 -9.96 -1.59 42.26
C VAL A 25 -11.02 -1.09 41.27
N ASP A 26 -12.08 -0.47 41.79
CA ASP A 26 -13.00 0.30 40.94
C ASP A 26 -12.23 1.48 40.32
N MET A 27 -12.37 1.66 39.01
CA MET A 27 -11.71 2.71 38.22
C MET A 27 -12.76 3.56 37.53
N PRO A 28 -12.69 4.91 37.62
CA PRO A 28 -13.60 5.77 36.89
C PRO A 28 -13.26 5.79 35.38
N ALA A 29 -14.22 6.21 34.56
CA ALA A 29 -13.96 6.56 33.16
C ALA A 29 -12.78 7.55 33.05
N GLY A 30 -11.90 7.33 32.05
CA GLY A 30 -10.68 8.12 31.85
C GLY A 30 -9.51 7.75 32.76
N ALA A 31 -9.66 6.76 33.66
CA ALA A 31 -8.53 6.27 34.45
C ALA A 31 -7.41 5.72 33.55
N LEU A 32 -6.16 6.00 33.92
CA LEU A 32 -4.98 5.48 33.22
C LEU A 32 -4.89 3.96 33.37
N ILE A 33 -4.75 3.25 32.24
CA ILE A 33 -4.63 1.79 32.21
C ILE A 33 -3.23 1.35 31.79
N TRP A 34 -2.65 2.00 30.79
CA TRP A 34 -1.28 1.70 30.36
C TRP A 34 -0.64 2.97 29.81
N TRP A 35 0.67 3.08 29.96
CA TRP A 35 1.45 4.08 29.27
C TRP A 35 2.79 3.51 28.82
N HIS A 36 3.33 4.09 27.76
CA HIS A 36 4.68 3.79 27.27
C HIS A 36 5.70 4.73 27.92
N ASP A 37 6.71 4.19 28.61
CA ASP A 37 7.86 4.98 29.07
C ASP A 37 9.03 4.86 28.08
N LYS A 38 9.09 5.80 27.13
CA LYS A 38 10.14 5.84 26.10
C LYS A 38 11.56 5.88 26.64
N GLY A 39 11.76 6.33 27.88
CA GLY A 39 13.10 6.41 28.49
C GLY A 39 13.63 5.06 28.95
N THR A 40 12.75 4.11 29.24
CA THR A 40 13.08 2.83 29.88
C THR A 40 12.65 1.60 29.09
N GLU A 41 11.67 1.74 28.18
CA GLU A 41 11.09 0.66 27.40
C GLU A 41 11.27 0.94 25.89
N PRO A 42 12.36 0.49 25.25
CA PRO A 42 12.45 0.56 23.79
C PRO A 42 11.38 -0.31 23.15
N VAL A 43 10.78 0.17 22.05
CA VAL A 43 9.82 -0.61 21.27
C VAL A 43 10.61 -1.47 20.29
N ASP A 44 10.57 -2.79 20.46
CA ASP A 44 11.12 -3.73 19.49
C ASP A 44 10.18 -3.80 18.28
N VAL A 45 10.70 -3.39 17.11
CA VAL A 45 9.96 -3.35 15.86
C VAL A 45 10.51 -4.38 14.89
N TYR A 46 9.60 -5.20 14.35
CA TYR A 46 9.92 -6.22 13.37
C TYR A 46 9.11 -6.03 12.09
N THR A 47 9.67 -6.45 10.95
CA THR A 47 8.90 -6.73 9.72
C THR A 47 8.32 -8.14 9.76
N ARG A 48 7.35 -8.43 8.89
CA ARG A 48 6.81 -9.79 8.71
C ARG A 48 7.91 -10.79 8.43
N THR A 49 8.79 -10.49 7.47
CA THR A 49 9.91 -11.36 7.09
C THR A 49 10.85 -11.65 8.27
N GLN A 50 11.12 -10.65 9.11
CA GLN A 50 11.94 -10.84 10.31
C GLN A 50 11.25 -11.77 11.31
N ILE A 51 9.95 -11.62 11.53
CA ILE A 51 9.17 -12.50 12.41
C ILE A 51 9.14 -13.93 11.86
N GLU A 52 8.86 -14.12 10.58
CA GLU A 52 8.76 -15.44 9.95
C GLU A 52 10.08 -16.22 10.00
N ALA A 53 11.22 -15.51 9.88
CA ALA A 53 12.55 -16.08 9.99
C ALA A 53 13.00 -16.32 11.44
N HIS A 54 12.30 -15.78 12.45
CA HIS A 54 12.72 -15.85 13.84
C HIS A 54 12.45 -17.23 14.48
N PRO A 55 13.38 -17.79 15.28
CA PRO A 55 13.17 -19.08 15.96
C PRO A 55 11.96 -19.09 16.91
N GLN A 56 11.60 -17.92 17.46
CA GLN A 56 10.45 -17.74 18.37
C GLN A 56 9.25 -17.10 17.68
N ARG A 57 9.11 -17.26 16.35
CA ARG A 57 8.03 -16.63 15.56
C ARG A 57 6.63 -16.80 16.13
N GLU A 58 6.32 -17.95 16.74
CA GLU A 58 4.99 -18.18 17.33
C GLU A 58 4.70 -17.23 18.50
N LYS A 59 5.71 -16.96 19.34
CA LYS A 59 5.59 -15.97 20.41
C LYS A 59 5.51 -14.56 19.87
N LEU A 60 6.36 -14.22 18.89
CA LEU A 60 6.34 -12.90 18.28
C LEU A 60 4.99 -12.61 17.63
N VAL A 61 4.45 -13.55 16.84
CA VAL A 61 3.10 -13.45 16.29
C VAL A 61 2.10 -13.26 17.42
N MET A 62 2.06 -14.14 18.42
CA MET A 62 1.10 -14.09 19.52
C MET A 62 1.11 -12.76 20.29
N PHE A 63 2.29 -12.20 20.54
CA PHE A 63 2.47 -10.93 21.25
C PHE A 63 2.94 -9.87 20.28
N SER A 64 2.05 -9.45 19.39
CA SER A 64 2.31 -8.36 18.46
C SER A 64 1.09 -7.49 18.20
N TYR A 65 1.37 -6.24 17.85
CA TYR A 65 0.40 -5.33 17.26
C TYR A 65 1.07 -4.46 16.18
N MET A 66 0.30 -3.94 15.23
CA MET A 66 0.85 -3.16 14.12
C MET A 66 1.18 -1.71 14.50
N LEU A 67 2.30 -1.22 13.96
CA LEU A 67 2.74 0.19 13.97
C LEU A 67 2.70 0.80 12.56
N GLY A 68 2.67 -0.04 11.53
CA GLY A 68 2.73 0.33 10.11
C GLY A 68 2.41 -0.87 9.23
N ASP A 69 2.33 -0.69 7.90
CA ASP A 69 1.88 -1.74 6.97
C ASP A 69 2.75 -3.02 6.98
N ASP A 70 4.03 -2.90 7.34
CA ASP A 70 4.94 -4.03 7.57
C ASP A 70 5.86 -3.76 8.77
N GLN A 71 5.28 -3.23 9.84
CA GLN A 71 5.96 -2.93 11.09
C GLN A 71 5.10 -3.38 12.28
N PHE A 72 5.67 -4.24 13.11
CA PHE A 72 5.00 -4.86 14.24
C PHE A 72 5.81 -4.60 15.50
N SER A 73 5.18 -4.01 16.52
CA SER A 73 5.74 -4.07 17.87
C SER A 73 5.52 -5.48 18.39
N SER A 74 6.56 -6.13 18.90
CA SER A 74 6.45 -7.52 19.34
C SER A 74 7.48 -7.90 20.40
N THR A 75 7.20 -8.96 21.17
CA THR A 75 8.14 -9.48 22.17
C THR A 75 8.17 -11.01 22.19
N ALA A 76 9.37 -11.57 22.41
CA ALA A 76 9.56 -12.99 22.72
C ALA A 76 9.54 -13.28 24.23
N ASP A 77 9.56 -12.24 25.06
CA ASP A 77 9.54 -12.28 26.53
C ASP A 77 8.41 -11.41 27.10
N PRO A 78 7.14 -11.84 26.92
CA PRO A 78 5.97 -11.12 27.42
C PRO A 78 5.89 -11.04 28.95
N GLU A 79 6.74 -11.76 29.69
CA GLU A 79 6.79 -11.64 31.16
C GLU A 79 7.46 -10.33 31.59
N SER A 80 8.45 -9.89 30.80
CA SER A 80 9.18 -8.64 31.06
C SER A 80 8.33 -7.41 30.80
N ASP A 81 7.38 -7.49 29.87
CA ASP A 81 6.38 -6.48 29.61
C ASP A 81 4.96 -7.10 29.64
N PRO A 82 4.31 -7.11 30.81
CA PRO A 82 2.99 -7.71 30.97
C PRO A 82 1.88 -6.97 30.20
N SER A 83 2.15 -5.82 29.57
CA SER A 83 1.16 -5.12 28.76
C SER A 83 0.74 -5.92 27.52
N PHE A 84 1.59 -6.82 27.02
CA PHE A 84 1.25 -7.75 25.95
C PHE A 84 0.16 -8.77 26.31
N PHE A 85 -0.32 -8.81 27.56
CA PHE A 85 -1.49 -9.61 27.98
C PHE A 85 -2.84 -8.88 27.84
N PHE A 86 -2.90 -7.71 27.17
CA PHE A 86 -4.19 -7.14 26.78
C PHE A 86 -4.95 -8.08 25.84
N ASN A 87 -6.20 -8.38 26.20
CA ASN A 87 -7.06 -9.23 25.38
C ASN A 87 -8.06 -8.43 24.57
N HIS A 88 -8.54 -9.07 23.51
CA HIS A 88 -9.54 -8.53 22.62
C HIS A 88 -10.96 -8.55 23.21
N SER A 89 -11.73 -7.48 22.97
CA SER A 89 -13.20 -7.54 22.99
C SER A 89 -13.84 -6.68 21.90
N CYS A 90 -14.88 -7.20 21.24
CA CYS A 90 -15.73 -6.42 20.33
C CYS A 90 -16.63 -5.40 21.07
N SER A 91 -16.67 -5.44 22.40
CA SER A 91 -17.27 -4.41 23.25
C SER A 91 -16.27 -4.04 24.34
N PRO A 92 -15.24 -3.25 23.98
CA PRO A 92 -14.14 -2.97 24.87
C PRO A 92 -14.56 -2.07 26.05
N ASN A 93 -13.76 -2.09 27.12
CA ASN A 93 -13.87 -1.15 28.23
C ASN A 93 -12.64 -0.23 28.37
N THR A 94 -11.63 -0.42 27.52
CA THR A 94 -10.44 0.44 27.41
C THR A 94 -10.21 0.82 25.94
N TRP A 95 -9.59 1.98 25.71
CA TRP A 95 -9.25 2.47 24.38
C TRP A 95 -7.93 3.24 24.39
N TYR A 96 -7.40 3.52 23.20
CA TYR A 96 -6.26 4.41 23.06
C TYR A 96 -6.71 5.85 23.33
N ASP A 97 -5.85 6.60 24.01
CA ASP A 97 -5.99 8.05 24.15
C ASP A 97 -4.84 8.76 23.40
N THR A 98 -3.68 8.11 23.36
CA THR A 98 -2.59 8.35 22.40
C THR A 98 -1.94 7.01 22.07
N ASP A 99 -1.02 6.96 21.10
CA ASP A 99 -0.22 5.75 20.81
C ASP A 99 0.61 5.28 22.02
N GLU A 100 0.80 6.16 23.00
CA GLU A 100 1.59 5.92 24.22
C GLU A 100 0.71 5.73 25.45
N ARG A 101 -0.62 5.70 25.31
CA ARG A 101 -1.53 5.70 26.46
C ARG A 101 -2.86 5.01 26.17
N ILE A 102 -3.25 4.10 27.06
CA ILE A 102 -4.59 3.50 27.11
C ILE A 102 -5.30 3.97 28.38
N VAL A 103 -6.58 4.32 28.25
CA VAL A 103 -7.44 4.75 29.36
C VAL A 103 -8.77 4.00 29.38
N ALA A 104 -9.47 4.05 30.51
CA ALA A 104 -10.81 3.47 30.66
C ALA A 104 -11.86 4.23 29.84
N MET A 105 -12.70 3.52 29.09
CA MET A 105 -13.79 4.09 28.29
C MET A 105 -15.02 4.47 29.13
N ARG A 106 -15.17 3.78 30.26
CA ARG A 106 -16.29 3.87 31.20
C ARG A 106 -15.76 3.53 32.60
N ASP A 107 -16.62 3.63 33.61
CA ASP A 107 -16.31 3.06 34.91
C ASP A 107 -16.09 1.54 34.79
N ILE A 108 -15.05 1.02 35.44
CA ILE A 108 -14.63 -0.39 35.45
C ILE A 108 -14.63 -0.86 36.90
N LYS A 109 -15.29 -1.97 37.20
CA LYS A 109 -15.33 -2.56 38.54
C LYS A 109 -14.08 -3.39 38.84
N ALA A 110 -13.72 -3.45 40.12
CA ALA A 110 -12.70 -4.35 40.60
C ALA A 110 -12.99 -5.79 40.13
N GLY A 111 -12.00 -6.43 39.52
CA GLY A 111 -12.08 -7.77 38.96
C GLY A 111 -12.63 -7.87 37.54
N GLU A 112 -13.06 -6.77 36.90
CA GLU A 112 -13.32 -6.77 35.46
C GLU A 112 -12.01 -6.91 34.68
N GLN A 113 -12.07 -7.64 33.56
CA GLN A 113 -10.96 -7.73 32.62
C GLN A 113 -10.83 -6.43 31.82
N LEU A 114 -9.61 -5.97 31.63
CA LEU A 114 -9.25 -4.81 30.83
C LEU A 114 -9.00 -5.29 29.41
N VAL A 115 -9.82 -4.81 28.47
CA VAL A 115 -9.85 -5.27 27.09
C VAL A 115 -10.01 -4.10 26.14
N TYR A 116 -9.36 -4.17 24.98
CA TYR A 116 -9.56 -3.24 23.87
C TYR A 116 -9.93 -4.00 22.60
N ASP A 117 -10.45 -3.29 21.60
CA ASP A 117 -10.76 -3.89 20.31
C ASP A 117 -9.48 -3.88 19.46
N TYR A 118 -8.92 -5.06 19.15
CA TYR A 118 -7.69 -5.17 18.34
C TYR A 118 -7.76 -4.43 16.99
N SER A 119 -8.93 -4.15 16.43
CA SER A 119 -9.03 -3.26 15.25
C SER A 119 -8.63 -1.80 15.53
N PHE A 120 -8.29 -1.45 16.77
CA PHE A 120 -7.68 -0.17 17.14
C PHE A 120 -6.20 -0.09 16.73
N THR A 121 -5.55 -1.22 16.50
CA THR A 121 -4.14 -1.32 16.08
C THR A 121 -3.97 -2.05 14.75
N GLU A 122 -4.84 -3.00 14.44
CA GLU A 122 -4.66 -3.92 13.33
C GLU A 122 -5.35 -3.49 12.03
N THR A 123 -4.72 -3.80 10.89
CA THR A 123 -5.37 -3.84 9.58
C THR A 123 -5.46 -5.29 9.09
N GLU A 124 -6.02 -5.53 7.91
CA GLU A 124 -6.07 -6.88 7.37
C GLU A 124 -4.67 -7.48 7.20
N ALA A 125 -3.60 -6.67 7.08
CA ALA A 125 -2.22 -7.14 6.99
C ALA A 125 -1.65 -7.64 8.34
N SER A 126 -2.48 -7.70 9.38
CA SER A 126 -2.16 -8.29 10.67
C SER A 126 -1.66 -9.73 10.56
N LEU A 127 -0.75 -10.11 11.47
CA LEU A 127 -0.34 -11.50 11.70
C LEU A 127 -1.46 -12.35 12.31
N HIS A 128 -2.51 -11.69 12.83
CA HIS A 128 -3.66 -12.31 13.48
C HIS A 128 -4.88 -12.42 12.56
N SER A 129 -4.78 -11.96 11.31
CA SER A 129 -5.93 -11.84 10.42
C SER A 129 -6.62 -13.19 10.20
N GLY A 130 -7.94 -13.22 10.39
CA GLY A 130 -8.74 -14.44 10.37
C GLY A 130 -8.88 -15.14 11.73
N MET A 131 -8.40 -14.54 12.82
CA MET A 131 -8.56 -15.06 14.18
C MET A 131 -10.05 -15.25 14.53
N LYS A 132 -10.40 -16.44 15.03
CA LYS A 132 -11.75 -16.70 15.57
C LYS A 132 -11.91 -15.97 16.90
N CYS A 133 -12.85 -15.02 16.94
CA CYS A 133 -13.11 -14.21 18.11
C CYS A 133 -13.90 -15.01 19.16
N GLN A 134 -13.41 -15.01 20.40
CA GLN A 134 -14.04 -15.68 21.54
C GLN A 134 -14.39 -14.71 22.68
N CYS A 135 -14.52 -13.41 22.39
CA CYS A 135 -14.67 -12.38 23.44
C CYS A 135 -15.98 -12.44 24.24
N GLY A 136 -16.95 -13.25 23.84
CA GLY A 136 -18.23 -13.41 24.54
C GLY A 136 -19.18 -12.20 24.48
N SER A 137 -18.80 -11.10 23.84
CA SER A 137 -19.67 -9.93 23.67
C SER A 137 -20.91 -10.26 22.83
N GLY A 138 -22.05 -9.66 23.17
CA GLY A 138 -23.27 -9.68 22.34
C GLY A 138 -23.12 -8.97 20.98
N GLN A 139 -22.04 -8.22 20.77
CA GLN A 139 -21.65 -7.60 19.50
C GLN A 139 -20.43 -8.30 18.86
N CYS A 140 -20.17 -9.57 19.22
CA CYS A 140 -19.02 -10.32 18.69
C CYS A 140 -19.08 -10.43 17.16
N ARG A 141 -17.95 -10.15 16.50
CA ARG A 141 -17.77 -10.28 15.03
C ARG A 141 -17.57 -11.72 14.56
N GLY A 142 -17.27 -12.65 15.48
CA GLY A 142 -17.01 -14.06 15.18
C GLY A 142 -15.63 -14.32 14.58
N VAL A 143 -15.22 -13.56 13.55
CA VAL A 143 -13.88 -13.62 12.96
C VAL A 143 -13.33 -12.19 12.86
N LEU A 144 -12.08 -12.01 13.31
CA LEU A 144 -11.39 -10.73 13.21
C LEU A 144 -10.61 -10.68 11.88
N THR A 145 -11.17 -9.95 10.91
CA THR A 145 -10.49 -9.68 9.63
C THR A 145 -9.68 -8.41 9.67
N PHE A 146 -9.94 -7.52 10.63
CA PHE A 146 -9.29 -6.21 10.81
C PHE A 146 -9.52 -5.22 9.67
N SER A 147 -10.70 -5.30 9.04
CA SER A 147 -11.13 -4.38 7.99
C SER A 147 -11.85 -3.13 8.51
N GLU A 148 -11.94 -2.96 9.83
CA GLU A 148 -12.75 -1.91 10.45
C GLU A 148 -12.24 -0.50 10.18
N TRP A 149 -10.95 -0.32 9.92
CA TRP A 149 -10.40 0.97 9.50
C TRP A 149 -11.03 1.48 8.19
N ARG A 150 -11.53 0.58 7.32
CA ARG A 150 -12.31 0.95 6.11
C ARG A 150 -13.73 1.41 6.44
N SER A 151 -14.27 1.09 7.63
CA SER A 151 -15.63 1.43 8.03
C SER A 151 -15.70 2.81 8.65
N ARG A 152 -16.30 3.77 7.92
CA ARG A 152 -16.59 5.12 8.44
C ARG A 152 -17.40 5.10 9.73
N ALA A 153 -18.31 4.14 9.90
CA ALA A 153 -19.11 4.03 11.11
C ALA A 153 -18.26 3.60 12.32
N PHE A 154 -17.33 2.66 12.13
CA PHE A 154 -16.41 2.23 13.17
C PHE A 154 -15.47 3.37 13.57
N VAL A 155 -14.82 3.98 12.58
CA VAL A 155 -13.85 5.07 12.84
C VAL A 155 -14.53 6.28 13.48
N LYS A 156 -15.75 6.64 13.05
CA LYS A 156 -16.53 7.70 13.70
C LYS A 156 -16.89 7.36 15.14
N ARG A 157 -17.24 6.09 15.43
CA ARG A 157 -17.61 5.64 16.78
C ARG A 157 -16.43 5.77 17.75
N TYR A 158 -15.21 5.55 17.28
CA TYR A 158 -13.99 5.57 18.08
C TYR A 158 -13.08 6.76 17.72
N HIS A 159 -13.66 7.87 17.28
CA HIS A 159 -12.90 9.04 16.86
C HIS A 159 -12.00 9.56 17.98
N GLY A 160 -10.71 9.76 17.70
CA GLY A 160 -9.70 10.14 18.70
C GLY A 160 -9.21 9.01 19.61
N HIS A 161 -9.67 7.77 19.41
CA HIS A 161 -9.38 6.63 20.29
C HIS A 161 -8.85 5.38 19.57
N LEU A 162 -8.29 5.59 18.38
CA LEU A 162 -7.56 4.61 17.57
C LEU A 162 -6.08 5.05 17.51
N THR A 163 -5.16 4.14 17.20
CA THR A 163 -3.76 4.52 17.01
C THR A 163 -3.57 5.41 15.79
N GLU A 164 -2.46 6.16 15.76
CA GLU A 164 -2.04 6.99 14.64
C GLU A 164 -1.97 6.18 13.34
N TYR A 165 -1.47 4.93 13.42
CA TYR A 165 -1.45 4.03 12.27
C TYR A 165 -2.84 3.82 11.67
N ILE A 166 -3.85 3.48 12.48
CA ILE A 166 -5.21 3.26 11.99
C ILE A 166 -5.84 4.54 11.46
N TRP A 167 -5.57 5.69 12.08
CA TRP A 167 -5.98 7.00 11.54
C TRP A 167 -5.36 7.29 10.19
N ARG A 168 -4.05 7.03 10.04
CA ARG A 168 -3.33 7.18 8.78
C ARG A 168 -3.95 6.31 7.69
N LYS A 169 -4.22 5.04 7.97
CA LYS A 169 -4.91 4.11 7.05
C LYS A 169 -6.29 4.65 6.66
N HIS A 170 -7.11 5.04 7.63
CA HIS A 170 -8.45 5.56 7.35
C HIS A 170 -8.43 6.83 6.47
N SER A 171 -7.39 7.66 6.63
CA SER A 171 -7.25 8.89 5.88
C SER A 171 -6.80 8.68 4.41
N GLU A 172 -6.38 7.48 4.03
CA GLU A 172 -6.07 7.14 2.64
C GLU A 172 -7.29 7.32 1.72
N ASN A 173 -7.06 7.90 0.55
CA ASN A 173 -8.08 8.14 -0.47
C ASN A 173 -8.12 7.04 -1.52
N SER A 174 -7.05 6.25 -1.61
CA SER A 174 -6.89 5.16 -2.55
C SER A 174 -7.68 3.92 -2.12
N TRP A 175 -7.78 2.94 -3.01
CA TRP A 175 -8.34 1.64 -2.69
C TRP A 175 -7.42 0.53 -3.20
N TYR A 176 -7.26 -0.52 -2.39
CA TYR A 176 -6.62 -1.77 -2.79
C TYR A 176 -7.40 -2.96 -2.25
N ASP A 177 -7.38 -4.05 -3.00
CA ASP A 177 -8.00 -5.32 -2.63
C ASP A 177 -7.36 -5.85 -1.33
N PRO A 178 -8.15 -6.29 -0.33
CA PRO A 178 -7.63 -6.80 0.94
C PRO A 178 -6.73 -8.04 0.82
N ARG A 179 -6.66 -8.71 -0.33
CA ARG A 179 -5.67 -9.77 -0.59
C ARG A 179 -4.26 -9.23 -0.82
N ALA A 180 -4.10 -7.92 -0.99
CA ALA A 180 -2.81 -7.26 -1.10
C ALA A 180 -2.31 -6.69 0.25
N GLU A 181 -1.00 -6.51 0.36
CA GLU A 181 -0.32 -5.90 1.51
C GLU A 181 0.98 -5.22 1.06
N LEU A 182 1.45 -4.22 1.82
CA LEU A 182 2.81 -3.73 1.66
C LEU A 182 3.78 -4.62 2.42
N ARG A 183 4.97 -4.82 1.85
CA ARG A 183 6.08 -5.47 2.53
C ARG A 183 7.40 -4.82 2.15
N HIS A 184 8.36 -4.91 3.06
CA HIS A 184 9.75 -4.59 2.73
C HIS A 184 10.33 -5.68 1.83
N ARG A 185 10.95 -5.24 0.75
CA ARG A 185 11.82 -6.03 -0.12
C ARG A 185 13.17 -6.25 0.55
N PRO A 186 13.98 -7.22 0.07
CA PRO A 186 15.33 -7.45 0.61
C PRO A 186 16.27 -6.25 0.54
N ASP A 187 16.04 -5.33 -0.41
CA ASP A 187 16.79 -4.08 -0.57
C ASP A 187 16.32 -2.96 0.37
N GLY A 188 15.31 -3.23 1.21
CA GLY A 188 14.72 -2.29 2.15
C GLY A 188 13.62 -1.39 1.57
N ALA A 189 13.40 -1.40 0.26
CA ALA A 189 12.29 -0.66 -0.35
C ALA A 189 10.96 -1.35 -0.05
N LEU A 190 9.86 -0.59 -0.02
CA LEU A 190 8.52 -1.16 0.07
C LEU A 190 8.02 -1.57 -1.31
N GLY A 191 7.20 -2.63 -1.35
CA GLY A 191 6.45 -3.03 -2.52
C GLY A 191 5.07 -3.53 -2.13
N MET A 192 4.14 -3.48 -3.08
CA MET A 192 2.83 -4.11 -2.96
C MET A 192 2.93 -5.59 -3.32
N PHE A 193 2.35 -6.47 -2.51
CA PHE A 193 2.38 -7.91 -2.72
C PHE A 193 1.02 -8.55 -2.55
N CYS A 194 0.78 -9.64 -3.28
CA CYS A 194 -0.24 -10.59 -2.89
C CYS A 194 0.17 -11.25 -1.57
N ARG A 195 -0.76 -11.37 -0.63
CA ARG A 195 -0.51 -12.01 0.67
C ARG A 195 -0.08 -13.46 0.51
N THR A 196 0.64 -13.95 1.53
CA THR A 196 1.11 -15.34 1.63
C THR A 196 0.08 -16.29 2.22
N THR A 197 -1.02 -15.78 2.78
CA THR A 197 -2.08 -16.61 3.34
C THR A 197 -2.76 -17.42 2.24
N PRO A 198 -3.07 -18.72 2.47
CA PRO A 198 -3.77 -19.54 1.50
C PRO A 198 -5.13 -18.94 1.07
N GLY A 199 -5.40 -18.98 -0.22
CA GLY A 199 -6.61 -18.44 -0.84
C GLY A 199 -6.55 -16.96 -1.20
N MET A 200 -5.38 -16.31 -1.11
CA MET A 200 -5.22 -14.89 -1.43
C MET A 200 -4.84 -14.60 -2.89
N ALA A 201 -4.57 -15.63 -3.70
CA ALA A 201 -4.23 -15.47 -5.10
C ALA A 201 -5.27 -14.65 -5.91
N PHE A 202 -4.79 -13.96 -6.94
CA PHE A 202 -5.63 -13.24 -7.90
C PHE A 202 -5.69 -13.98 -9.24
N ARG A 203 -6.83 -13.85 -9.92
CA ARG A 203 -7.05 -14.29 -11.29
C ARG A 203 -6.81 -13.16 -12.27
N ALA A 204 -6.40 -13.51 -13.48
CA ALA A 204 -6.30 -12.58 -14.59
C ALA A 204 -7.62 -11.79 -14.77
N GLY A 205 -7.53 -10.48 -14.97
CA GLY A 205 -8.67 -9.57 -15.12
C GLY A 205 -9.27 -9.05 -13.81
N GLU A 206 -8.84 -9.54 -12.64
CA GLU A 206 -9.25 -8.95 -11.36
C GLU A 206 -8.63 -7.57 -11.15
N LYS A 207 -9.42 -6.65 -10.56
CA LYS A 207 -8.92 -5.33 -10.15
C LYS A 207 -8.12 -5.48 -8.88
N ILE A 208 -6.95 -4.88 -8.85
CA ILE A 208 -6.02 -4.99 -7.73
C ILE A 208 -6.09 -3.74 -6.85
N LEU A 209 -6.04 -2.57 -7.47
CA LEU A 209 -6.07 -1.29 -6.78
C LEU A 209 -6.51 -0.15 -7.70
N VAL A 210 -6.82 0.97 -7.07
CA VAL A 210 -7.15 2.25 -7.70
C VAL A 210 -6.31 3.34 -7.05
N PHE A 211 -5.41 3.91 -7.83
CA PHE A 211 -4.63 5.08 -7.42
C PHE A 211 -5.55 6.26 -7.11
N SER A 212 -5.17 7.08 -6.14
CA SER A 212 -5.92 8.26 -5.75
C SER A 212 -4.96 9.34 -5.27
N GLY A 213 -5.33 10.60 -5.41
CA GLY A 213 -4.49 11.72 -5.01
C GLY A 213 -4.96 13.03 -5.62
N LYS A 214 -4.10 14.04 -5.55
CA LYS A 214 -4.38 15.34 -6.16
C LYS A 214 -3.97 15.27 -7.63
N VAL A 215 -4.88 15.64 -8.54
CA VAL A 215 -4.52 15.81 -9.95
C VAL A 215 -4.02 17.24 -10.16
N VAL A 216 -2.82 17.38 -10.71
CA VAL A 216 -2.17 18.67 -11.01
C VAL A 216 -1.79 18.75 -12.48
N HIS A 217 -1.78 19.96 -13.02
CA HIS A 217 -1.30 20.21 -14.37
C HIS A 217 0.23 20.18 -14.40
N ARG A 218 0.82 19.73 -15.51
CA ARG A 218 2.28 19.68 -15.72
C ARG A 218 2.96 20.98 -15.31
N ASP A 219 2.42 22.12 -15.73
CA ASP A 219 3.06 23.41 -15.49
C ASP A 219 3.17 23.73 -13.99
N GLN A 220 2.21 23.27 -13.17
CA GLN A 220 2.24 23.41 -11.71
C GLN A 220 3.25 22.45 -11.07
N LEU A 221 3.33 21.23 -11.60
CA LEU A 221 4.26 20.21 -11.13
C LEU A 221 5.72 20.55 -11.48
N LEU A 222 5.95 21.30 -12.57
CA LEU A 222 7.26 21.82 -12.96
C LEU A 222 7.63 23.15 -12.29
N GLU A 223 6.77 23.74 -11.46
CA GLU A 223 7.13 24.93 -10.69
C GLU A 223 8.33 24.60 -9.79
N PRO A 224 9.38 25.46 -9.75
CA PRO A 224 10.55 25.19 -8.93
C PRO A 224 10.21 24.96 -7.45
N GLY A 225 10.54 23.77 -6.96
CA GLY A 225 10.28 23.38 -5.56
C GLY A 225 8.85 22.92 -5.27
N ALA A 226 7.99 22.75 -6.28
CA ALA A 226 6.62 22.27 -6.07
C ALA A 226 6.56 20.83 -5.56
N LEU A 227 7.46 19.96 -6.04
CA LEU A 227 7.55 18.56 -5.64
C LEU A 227 8.88 18.24 -4.95
N SER A 228 8.81 17.42 -3.90
CA SER A 228 9.98 16.75 -3.35
C SER A 228 10.37 15.54 -4.21
N ALA A 229 11.58 15.00 -4.03
CA ALA A 229 12.00 13.77 -4.69
C ALA A 229 11.01 12.61 -4.45
N ARG A 230 10.44 12.54 -3.24
CA ARG A 230 9.45 11.51 -2.91
C ARG A 230 8.12 11.72 -3.62
N ASP A 231 7.69 12.96 -3.83
CA ASP A 231 6.45 13.22 -4.57
C ASP A 231 6.60 12.81 -6.04
N TRP A 232 7.80 12.97 -6.61
CA TRP A 232 8.11 12.47 -7.97
C TRP A 232 8.07 10.96 -8.07
N GLU A 233 8.70 10.25 -7.15
CA GLU A 233 8.70 8.79 -7.08
C GLU A 233 7.28 8.19 -6.98
N MET A 234 6.36 8.93 -6.37
CA MET A 234 4.99 8.50 -6.09
C MET A 234 3.95 9.13 -7.02
N SER A 235 4.40 9.82 -8.07
CA SER A 235 3.52 10.45 -9.04
C SER A 235 3.14 9.49 -10.17
N LEU A 236 1.93 9.66 -10.70
CA LEU A 236 1.43 8.89 -11.83
C LEU A 236 0.93 9.83 -12.92
N GLN A 237 1.47 9.72 -14.13
CA GLN A 237 0.90 10.41 -15.27
C GLN A 237 -0.46 9.78 -15.63
N VAL A 238 -1.54 10.56 -15.51
CA VAL A 238 -2.91 10.09 -15.75
C VAL A 238 -3.49 10.58 -17.08
N HIS A 239 -2.88 11.63 -17.64
CA HIS A 239 -3.15 12.20 -18.96
C HIS A 239 -1.92 12.97 -19.48
N GLN A 240 -1.91 13.36 -20.76
CA GLN A 240 -0.78 14.04 -21.42
C GLN A 240 -0.22 15.26 -20.65
N ASP A 241 -1.08 16.04 -19.98
CA ASP A 241 -0.67 17.23 -19.21
C ASP A 241 -1.06 17.14 -17.73
N LEU A 242 -1.47 15.96 -17.24
CA LEU A 242 -2.00 15.78 -15.88
C LEU A 242 -1.32 14.63 -15.15
N TRP A 243 -0.92 14.91 -13.91
CA TRP A 243 -0.34 13.93 -12.99
C TRP A 243 -1.23 13.81 -11.76
N GLN A 244 -1.50 12.59 -11.33
CA GLN A 244 -1.86 12.34 -9.94
C GLN A 244 -0.57 12.38 -9.13
N ILE A 245 -0.59 13.16 -8.06
CA ILE A 245 0.44 13.19 -7.03
C ILE A 245 -0.21 12.77 -5.70
N PRO A 246 0.58 12.28 -4.74
CA PRO A 246 0.02 11.92 -3.45
C PRO A 246 -0.75 13.08 -2.80
N ALA A 247 -1.86 12.75 -2.16
CA ALA A 247 -2.68 13.75 -1.50
C ALA A 247 -1.91 14.36 -0.32
N TRP A 248 -1.76 15.68 -0.32
CA TRP A 248 -1.27 16.40 0.86
C TRP A 248 -2.28 16.28 1.98
N LYS A 249 -1.91 15.61 3.07
CA LYS A 249 -2.68 15.64 4.33
C LYS A 249 -2.06 16.69 5.24
N GLU A 250 -2.93 17.48 5.90
CA GLU A 250 -2.49 18.48 6.90
C GLU A 250 -1.70 17.83 8.05
N SER A 251 -1.84 16.52 8.27
CA SER A 251 -1.07 15.71 9.22
C SER A 251 0.39 15.47 8.81
N GLY A 252 0.80 15.85 7.59
CA GLY A 252 2.16 15.62 7.08
C GLY A 252 2.36 14.25 6.42
N ASP A 253 1.36 13.38 6.42
CA ASP A 253 1.37 12.12 5.67
C ASP A 253 1.23 12.36 4.17
N LYS A 254 2.16 11.80 3.40
CA LYS A 254 2.31 12.07 1.96
C LYS A 254 2.19 10.85 1.06
N CYS A 255 1.86 9.66 1.55
CA CYS A 255 1.87 8.47 0.69
C CYS A 255 0.61 7.63 0.89
N GLU A 256 -0.03 7.27 -0.22
CA GLU A 256 -1.09 6.28 -0.27
C GLU A 256 -0.46 4.89 -0.39
N THR A 257 -1.08 3.85 0.19
CA THR A 257 -0.54 2.48 0.12
C THR A 257 -0.42 2.01 -1.34
N THR A 258 -1.34 2.43 -2.19
CA THR A 258 -1.37 2.05 -3.60
C THR A 258 -0.15 2.54 -4.38
N ASP A 259 0.50 3.60 -3.93
CA ASP A 259 1.59 4.25 -4.68
C ASP A 259 2.90 3.42 -4.63
N TYR A 260 2.96 2.36 -3.82
CA TYR A 260 4.09 1.43 -3.71
C TYR A 260 4.05 0.27 -4.73
N VAL A 261 3.34 0.45 -5.85
CA VAL A 261 3.38 -0.51 -6.97
C VAL A 261 4.65 -0.29 -7.76
N ASN A 262 5.57 -1.25 -7.67
CA ASN A 262 6.87 -1.17 -8.30
C ASN A 262 6.86 -1.56 -9.79
N HIS A 263 7.97 -1.24 -10.43
CA HIS A 263 8.26 -1.63 -11.80
C HIS A 263 8.63 -3.12 -11.96
N SER A 264 8.12 -3.77 -13.00
CA SER A 264 8.70 -5.00 -13.58
C SER A 264 8.67 -4.97 -15.12
N CYS A 265 9.70 -5.54 -15.76
CA CYS A 265 9.71 -5.77 -17.22
C CYS A 265 8.86 -6.98 -17.65
N ASP A 266 8.45 -7.83 -16.69
CA ASP A 266 7.44 -8.87 -16.86
C ASP A 266 6.37 -8.68 -15.77
N PRO A 267 5.50 -7.67 -15.92
CA PRO A 267 4.63 -7.23 -14.85
C PRO A 267 3.49 -8.22 -14.60
N SER A 268 3.04 -8.30 -13.34
CA SER A 268 1.83 -9.05 -12.98
C SER A 268 0.55 -8.31 -13.41
N CYS A 269 0.63 -6.99 -13.51
CA CYS A 269 -0.51 -6.11 -13.69
C CYS A 269 -0.30 -5.08 -14.82
N GLY A 270 -1.39 -4.44 -15.22
CA GLY A 270 -1.37 -3.29 -16.11
C GLY A 270 -2.55 -2.36 -15.85
N MET A 271 -2.73 -1.39 -16.73
CA MET A 271 -3.68 -0.30 -16.53
C MET A 271 -5.02 -0.62 -17.22
N LEU A 272 -6.09 -0.71 -16.44
CA LEU A 272 -7.45 -0.84 -16.97
C LEU A 272 -7.97 0.52 -17.48
N ASP A 273 -7.67 1.57 -16.72
CA ASP A 273 -7.92 2.97 -17.05
C ASP A 273 -6.74 3.82 -16.55
N SER A 274 -6.88 5.14 -16.42
CA SER A 274 -5.77 6.01 -16.00
C SER A 274 -5.30 5.80 -14.56
N VAL A 275 -6.10 5.16 -13.69
CA VAL A 275 -5.79 5.01 -12.25
C VAL A 275 -6.08 3.61 -11.69
N THR A 276 -6.80 2.76 -12.43
CA THR A 276 -7.13 1.40 -11.99
C THR A 276 -6.11 0.40 -12.52
N VAL A 277 -5.53 -0.39 -11.62
CA VAL A 277 -4.62 -1.49 -11.92
C VAL A 277 -5.37 -2.83 -11.94
N VAL A 278 -5.12 -3.63 -12.96
CA VAL A 278 -5.75 -4.93 -13.21
C VAL A 278 -4.70 -6.01 -13.43
N ALA A 279 -4.97 -7.23 -12.96
CA ALA A 279 -4.13 -8.39 -13.21
C ALA A 279 -4.11 -8.75 -14.71
N ILE A 280 -2.92 -8.83 -15.31
CA ILE A 280 -2.74 -9.29 -16.71
C ILE A 280 -2.77 -10.81 -16.79
N ARG A 281 -2.31 -11.47 -15.72
CA ARG A 281 -2.26 -12.91 -15.53
C ARG A 281 -2.65 -13.25 -14.10
N ASP A 282 -2.79 -14.53 -13.79
CA ASP A 282 -2.93 -14.98 -12.42
C ASP A 282 -1.70 -14.55 -11.60
N ILE A 283 -1.94 -14.09 -10.36
CA ILE A 283 -0.94 -13.62 -9.40
C ILE A 283 -0.93 -14.59 -8.22
N GLN A 284 0.23 -15.17 -7.93
CA GLN A 284 0.36 -16.16 -6.87
C GLN A 284 0.49 -15.50 -5.50
N GLU A 285 0.16 -16.26 -4.46
CA GLU A 285 0.40 -15.88 -3.07
C GLU A 285 1.87 -15.51 -2.85
N GLY A 286 2.10 -14.37 -2.21
CA GLY A 286 3.45 -13.83 -1.98
C GLY A 286 4.11 -13.13 -3.17
N GLU A 287 3.50 -13.12 -4.37
CA GLU A 287 4.06 -12.46 -5.54
C GLU A 287 3.98 -10.91 -5.43
N GLU A 288 4.99 -10.20 -5.94
CA GLU A 288 4.96 -8.72 -6.01
C GLU A 288 4.01 -8.25 -7.10
N ILE A 289 3.11 -7.36 -6.72
CA ILE A 289 2.19 -6.67 -7.62
C ILE A 289 2.96 -5.54 -8.30
N THR A 290 3.18 -5.69 -9.60
CA THR A 290 4.01 -4.77 -10.38
C THR A 290 3.32 -4.35 -11.67
N ILE A 291 3.66 -3.16 -12.16
CA ILE A 291 3.32 -2.69 -13.51
C ILE A 291 4.61 -2.39 -14.28
N ASP A 292 4.52 -2.30 -15.60
CA ASP A 292 5.60 -1.70 -16.39
C ASP A 292 5.33 -0.20 -16.54
N TYR A 293 6.28 0.64 -16.14
CA TYR A 293 6.13 2.10 -16.21
C TYR A 293 5.98 2.62 -17.64
N ALA A 294 6.36 1.85 -18.66
CA ALA A 294 6.02 2.16 -20.05
C ALA A 294 4.50 2.27 -20.28
N MET A 295 3.67 1.62 -19.44
CA MET A 295 2.21 1.67 -19.55
C MET A 295 1.63 3.04 -19.20
N VAL A 296 2.39 3.90 -18.52
CA VAL A 296 1.90 5.16 -17.94
C VAL A 296 2.73 6.37 -18.31
N ASN A 297 4.01 6.25 -18.65
CA ASN A 297 4.88 7.39 -18.94
C ASN A 297 4.97 7.69 -20.45
N ASP A 298 4.76 8.96 -20.84
CA ASP A 298 4.82 9.40 -22.25
C ASP A 298 6.18 9.92 -22.73
N GLY A 299 7.13 10.09 -21.82
CA GLY A 299 8.48 10.57 -22.11
C GLY A 299 8.66 12.07 -22.00
N LEU A 300 7.65 12.81 -21.57
CA LEU A 300 7.75 14.26 -21.36
C LEU A 300 8.60 14.60 -20.15
N ILE A 301 8.42 13.85 -19.07
CA ILE A 301 9.17 13.99 -17.83
C ILE A 301 10.28 12.94 -17.81
N THR A 302 11.48 13.36 -17.43
CA THR A 302 12.69 12.53 -17.42
C THR A 302 13.37 12.54 -16.06
N GLU A 303 12.58 12.57 -14.98
CA GLU A 303 13.11 12.48 -13.63
C GLU A 303 13.78 11.13 -13.39
N PRO A 304 14.72 11.04 -12.42
CA PRO A 304 15.40 9.79 -12.10
C PRO A 304 14.44 8.63 -11.71
N SER A 305 13.27 8.94 -11.15
CA SER A 305 12.22 7.96 -10.84
C SER A 305 11.67 7.27 -12.10
N ASP A 306 11.70 7.94 -13.26
CA ASP A 306 11.19 7.41 -14.52
C ASP A 306 12.30 6.90 -15.46
N ASN A 307 13.56 7.19 -15.14
CA ASN A 307 14.74 6.83 -15.95
C ASN A 307 15.84 6.25 -15.06
N PHE A 308 15.85 4.92 -14.93
CA PHE A 308 16.71 4.23 -13.97
C PHE A 308 17.28 2.91 -14.50
N VAL A 309 18.32 2.41 -13.84
CA VAL A 309 18.86 1.06 -14.07
C VAL A 309 17.94 0.06 -13.39
N CYS A 310 17.42 -0.89 -14.16
CA CYS A 310 16.41 -1.83 -13.70
C CYS A 310 17.03 -3.02 -12.98
N SER A 311 16.51 -3.32 -11.78
CA SER A 311 16.87 -4.48 -10.96
C SER A 311 15.65 -5.37 -10.67
N CYS A 312 14.64 -5.39 -11.55
CA CYS A 312 13.40 -6.17 -11.34
C CYS A 312 13.58 -7.69 -11.37
N ASN A 313 14.78 -8.20 -11.73
CA ASN A 313 15.12 -9.62 -11.79
C ASN A 313 14.29 -10.50 -12.75
N SER A 314 13.44 -9.90 -13.59
CA SER A 314 12.76 -10.62 -14.67
C SER A 314 13.77 -11.20 -15.68
N SER A 315 13.47 -12.38 -16.22
CA SER A 315 14.26 -13.01 -17.30
C SER A 315 14.27 -12.20 -18.60
N ILE A 316 13.30 -11.29 -18.76
CA ILE A 316 13.18 -10.36 -19.89
C ILE A 316 13.48 -8.91 -19.47
N CYS A 317 14.24 -8.72 -18.39
CA CYS A 317 14.63 -7.39 -17.92
C CYS A 317 15.34 -6.59 -19.01
N ARG A 318 14.89 -5.35 -19.25
CA ARG A 318 15.49 -4.41 -20.20
C ARG A 318 16.82 -3.81 -19.73
N GLY A 319 17.16 -3.97 -18.45
CA GLY A 319 18.36 -3.42 -17.82
C GLY A 319 18.32 -1.90 -17.58
N LYS A 320 17.68 -1.13 -18.46
CA LYS A 320 17.42 0.30 -18.26
C LYS A 320 15.98 0.62 -18.63
N ILE A 321 15.29 1.34 -17.74
CA ILE A 321 13.94 1.86 -17.98
C ILE A 321 14.06 3.32 -18.40
N THR A 322 13.26 3.71 -19.39
CA THR A 322 13.14 5.11 -19.78
C THR A 322 11.68 5.51 -19.89
N SER A 323 11.40 6.80 -19.69
CA SER A 323 10.05 7.34 -19.88
C SER A 323 9.57 7.26 -21.34
N SER A 324 10.43 6.89 -22.30
CA SER A 324 10.07 6.70 -23.71
C SER A 324 9.85 5.23 -24.12
N ASP A 325 9.93 4.28 -23.18
CA ASP A 325 9.89 2.84 -23.49
C ASP A 325 8.57 2.39 -24.13
N TRP A 326 7.47 3.15 -23.94
CA TRP A 326 6.19 2.92 -24.62
C TRP A 326 6.29 2.88 -26.15
N ARG A 327 7.37 3.43 -26.73
CA ARG A 327 7.65 3.42 -28.17
C ARG A 327 8.20 2.09 -28.67
N ILE A 328 8.60 1.17 -27.78
CA ILE A 328 9.17 -0.12 -28.15
C ILE A 328 8.07 -0.99 -28.77
N PRO A 329 8.17 -1.40 -30.06
CA PRO A 329 7.09 -2.13 -30.74
C PRO A 329 6.73 -3.47 -30.10
N GLU A 330 7.69 -4.11 -29.43
CA GLU A 330 7.45 -5.36 -28.71
C GLU A 330 6.58 -5.14 -27.46
N LEU A 331 6.82 -4.09 -26.68
CA LEU A 331 5.97 -3.71 -25.53
C LEU A 331 4.57 -3.30 -25.99
N GLN A 332 4.46 -2.54 -27.08
CA GLN A 332 3.17 -2.19 -27.68
C GLN A 332 2.32 -3.41 -28.02
N ARG A 333 2.95 -4.47 -28.56
CA ARG A 333 2.27 -5.75 -28.86
C ARG A 333 1.96 -6.55 -27.61
N ARG A 334 2.88 -6.62 -26.63
CA ARG A 334 2.71 -7.42 -25.41
C ARG A 334 1.60 -6.86 -24.53
N TYR A 335 1.62 -5.55 -24.26
CA TYR A 335 0.67 -4.97 -23.31
C TYR A 335 -0.64 -4.55 -23.96
N GLY A 336 -0.65 -4.11 -25.22
CA GLY A 336 -1.87 -3.84 -25.97
C GLY A 336 -2.87 -2.96 -25.21
N ASP A 337 -3.95 -3.57 -24.73
CA ASP A 337 -5.02 -2.88 -24.00
C ASP A 337 -4.69 -2.51 -22.55
N TYR A 338 -3.58 -2.99 -22.01
CA TYR A 338 -3.10 -2.71 -20.65
C TYR A 338 -2.23 -1.45 -20.54
N PHE A 339 -1.97 -0.75 -21.66
CA PHE A 339 -1.51 0.64 -21.60
C PHE A 339 -2.65 1.53 -21.12
N SER A 340 -2.32 2.57 -20.34
CA SER A 340 -3.32 3.55 -19.93
C SER A 340 -4.02 4.17 -21.17
N PRO A 341 -5.27 4.65 -21.04
CA PRO A 341 -6.04 5.13 -22.20
C PRO A 341 -5.32 6.19 -23.04
N PHE A 342 -4.66 7.15 -22.40
CA PHE A 342 -3.94 8.21 -23.12
C PHE A 342 -2.68 7.69 -23.82
N MET A 343 -1.97 6.73 -23.21
CA MET A 343 -0.83 6.05 -23.83
C MET A 343 -1.25 5.28 -25.08
N ARG A 344 -2.39 4.58 -25.05
CA ARG A 344 -2.96 3.94 -26.24
C ARG A 344 -3.27 4.92 -27.37
N GLN A 345 -3.71 6.14 -27.04
CA GLN A 345 -3.93 7.19 -28.02
C GLN A 345 -2.61 7.68 -28.64
N LEU A 346 -1.57 7.90 -27.83
CA LEU A 346 -0.25 8.29 -28.31
C LEU A 346 0.38 7.22 -29.22
N ILE A 347 0.25 5.94 -28.85
CA ILE A 347 0.70 4.80 -29.66
C ILE A 347 -0.01 4.79 -31.02
N LYS A 348 -1.34 4.96 -31.04
CA LYS A 348 -2.11 5.03 -32.30
C LYS A 348 -1.65 6.19 -33.18
N GLN A 349 -1.39 7.36 -32.61
CA GLN A 349 -0.90 8.52 -33.35
C GLN A 349 0.53 8.30 -33.91
N GLN A 350 1.43 7.71 -33.11
CA GLN A 350 2.78 7.36 -33.54
C GLN A 350 2.73 6.38 -34.73
N ASN A 351 1.96 5.31 -34.60
CA ASN A 351 1.83 4.29 -35.64
C ASN A 351 1.12 4.81 -36.89
N GLY A 352 0.16 5.73 -36.75
CA GLY A 352 -0.44 6.44 -37.88
C GLY A 352 0.57 7.31 -38.63
N LYS A 353 1.41 8.08 -37.91
CA LYS A 353 2.48 8.89 -38.51
C LYS A 353 3.52 8.04 -39.26
N LEU A 354 3.87 6.86 -38.73
CA LEU A 354 4.80 5.93 -39.39
C LEU A 354 4.22 5.40 -40.71
N LYS A 355 2.94 4.97 -40.70
CA LYS A 355 2.25 4.53 -41.93
C LYS A 355 2.16 5.62 -42.98
N HIS A 356 1.92 6.88 -42.61
CA HIS A 356 1.93 7.99 -43.56
C HIS A 356 3.31 8.28 -44.16
N LYS A 357 4.39 8.12 -43.38
CA LYS A 357 5.76 8.26 -43.91
C LYS A 357 6.15 7.15 -44.89
N GLU A 358 5.64 5.93 -44.70
CA GLU A 358 5.89 4.81 -45.61
C GLU A 358 5.14 4.92 -46.95
N VAL A 359 4.06 5.71 -47.02
CA VAL A 359 3.24 5.87 -48.24
C VAL A 359 3.74 6.99 -49.18
N GLY A 360 4.73 7.80 -48.76
CA GLY A 360 5.43 8.77 -49.60
C GLY A 360 4.61 10.02 -49.98
N GLU A 361 5.23 11.19 -49.86
CA GLU A 361 4.73 12.40 -50.53
C GLU A 361 4.77 12.17 -52.06
N PRO A 362 3.74 12.59 -52.82
CA PRO A 362 3.77 12.49 -54.27
C PRO A 362 4.99 13.26 -54.79
N GLN A 363 5.84 12.59 -55.59
CA GLN A 363 6.98 13.24 -56.23
C GLN A 363 6.50 14.49 -56.97
N PRO A 364 7.18 15.64 -56.82
CA PRO A 364 6.89 16.80 -57.65
C PRO A 364 7.06 16.41 -59.13
N PRO A 365 6.19 16.90 -60.02
CA PRO A 365 6.26 16.55 -61.44
C PRO A 365 7.65 16.91 -61.98
N GLY A 366 8.32 15.92 -62.55
CA GLY A 366 9.66 16.08 -63.12
C GLY A 366 9.73 17.20 -64.15
N GLU A 367 10.78 17.99 -64.10
CA GLU A 367 11.03 19.08 -65.05
C GLU A 367 11.01 18.55 -66.50
N PRO A 368 10.39 19.30 -67.44
CA PRO A 368 10.37 18.90 -68.84
C PRO A 368 11.79 18.96 -69.42
N VAL A 369 12.22 17.82 -69.97
CA VAL A 369 13.49 17.69 -70.71
C VAL A 369 13.47 18.65 -71.91
N ALA A 370 14.33 19.67 -71.88
CA ALA A 370 14.55 20.56 -73.00
C ALA A 370 15.13 19.78 -74.20
N LYS A 371 14.34 19.66 -75.28
CA LYS A 371 14.84 19.17 -76.57
C LYS A 371 15.78 20.22 -77.16
N ALA A 372 17.05 19.87 -77.29
CA ALA A 372 18.01 20.64 -78.08
C ALA A 372 17.57 20.64 -79.56
N ILE A 373 17.22 21.81 -80.07
CA ILE A 373 17.02 22.03 -81.51
C ILE A 373 18.39 22.29 -82.12
N THR A 374 18.88 21.33 -82.89
CA THR A 374 20.04 21.50 -83.77
C THR A 374 19.58 22.26 -85.00
N VAL A 375 20.03 23.50 -85.16
CA VAL A 375 19.86 24.26 -86.42
C VAL A 375 21.00 23.86 -87.34
N VAL A 376 20.66 23.22 -88.46
CA VAL A 376 21.54 23.01 -89.61
C VAL A 376 20.87 23.65 -90.83
N SER A 377 21.72 24.18 -91.74
CA SER A 377 21.47 24.78 -93.07
C SER A 377 21.23 26.29 -93.07
N SER A 378 21.76 27.08 -93.99
CA SER A 378 22.76 26.91 -95.08
C SER A 378 23.02 28.30 -95.62
#